data_AF-A0A848FCX3-F1
#
_entry.id   AF-A0A848FCX3-F1
#
_cell.length_a   1.000
_cell.length_b   1.000
_cell.length_c   1.000
_cell.angle_alpha   90.00
_cell.angle_beta   90.00
_cell.angle_gamma   90.00
#
_symmetry.space_group_name_H-M   'P 1'
#
loop_
_entity.id
_entity.type
_entity.pdbx_description
1 polymer ?
#
loop_
_entity_poly.entity_id
_entity_poly.type
_entity_poly.pdbx_seq_one_letter_code
_entity_poly.pdbx_strand_id
1 'polypeptide(L)'
;MDANDTPVTPTVVKPKIGAYRRHLLVCTGPRCTQDGESQALFDSLGDKFKAAGLDQGDLRVKRSRVSCFAACKGGPVMCVQPDGTWYYNVTPENMDRIIDSHLCKGEVVEDLVFHQGPGAAG
;
A
#
# COMPACT_ATOMS: atom_id res chain seq x y z
N MET A 1 28.71 -3.76 49.62
CA MET A 1 28.84 -4.76 48.55
C MET A 1 27.41 -5.05 48.13
N ASP A 2 26.82 -4.17 47.33
CA ASP A 2 25.39 -4.28 47.00
C ASP A 2 25.21 -3.91 45.54
N ALA A 3 25.50 -4.87 44.67
CA ALA A 3 25.18 -4.80 43.25
C ALA A 3 23.97 -5.71 43.04
N ASN A 4 22.78 -5.20 43.37
CA ASN A 4 21.53 -5.86 43.02
C ASN A 4 21.21 -5.52 41.55
N ASP A 5 21.97 -6.10 40.62
CA ASP A 5 21.71 -6.02 39.18
C ASP A 5 20.72 -7.14 38.81
N THR A 6 19.43 -6.86 39.01
CA THR A 6 18.38 -7.77 38.54
C THR A 6 18.14 -7.52 37.05
N PRO A 7 18.32 -8.52 36.17
CA PRO A 7 18.09 -8.34 34.74
C PRO A 7 16.63 -8.02 34.46
N VAL A 8 16.35 -6.79 34.02
CA VAL A 8 15.04 -6.39 33.50
C VAL A 8 14.90 -6.95 32.10
N THR A 9 14.11 -8.01 31.93
CA THR A 9 13.72 -8.46 30.58
C THR A 9 12.66 -7.50 30.04
N PRO A 10 12.88 -6.82 28.91
CA PRO A 10 11.90 -5.90 28.37
C PRO A 10 10.66 -6.67 27.91
N THR A 11 9.49 -6.31 28.45
CA THR A 11 8.21 -6.87 28.03
C THR A 11 7.89 -6.43 26.60
N VAL A 12 7.79 -7.38 25.69
CA VAL A 12 7.39 -7.14 24.30
C VAL A 12 5.89 -6.85 24.24
N VAL A 13 5.52 -5.65 23.79
CA VAL A 13 4.11 -5.25 23.62
C VAL A 13 3.63 -5.66 22.23
N LYS A 14 2.52 -6.42 22.17
CA LYS A 14 1.88 -6.79 20.90
C LYS A 14 1.27 -5.54 20.22
N PRO A 15 1.65 -5.21 18.96
CA PRO A 15 1.08 -4.07 18.26
C PRO A 15 -0.37 -4.35 17.84
N LYS A 16 -1.15 -3.28 17.67
CA LYS A 16 -2.53 -3.33 17.15
C LYS A 16 -2.59 -2.60 15.82
N ILE A 17 -3.45 -3.07 14.93
CA ILE A 17 -3.77 -2.42 13.66
C ILE A 17 -5.28 -2.18 13.62
N GLY A 18 -5.68 -0.95 13.32
CA GLY A 18 -7.10 -0.60 13.16
C GLY A 18 -7.68 -1.28 11.92
N ALA A 19 -9.00 -1.51 11.91
CA ALA A 19 -9.70 -2.11 10.78
C ALA A 19 -9.50 -1.30 9.49
N TYR A 20 -9.44 -1.98 8.35
CA TYR A 20 -9.39 -1.42 7.01
C TYR A 20 -9.98 -2.42 6.03
N ARG A 21 -10.54 -1.93 4.93
CA ARG A 21 -11.06 -2.76 3.85
C ARG A 21 -9.95 -3.29 2.97
N ARG A 22 -9.02 -2.39 2.61
CA ARG A 22 -7.89 -2.70 1.72
C ARG A 22 -6.57 -2.18 2.26
N HIS A 23 -5.48 -2.84 1.89
CA HIS A 23 -4.12 -2.38 2.14
C HIS A 23 -3.39 -2.23 0.80
N LEU A 24 -3.08 -0.99 0.47
CA LEU A 24 -2.23 -0.64 -0.65
C LEU A 24 -0.76 -0.72 -0.28
N LEU A 25 -0.01 -1.56 -0.98
CA LEU A 25 1.44 -1.65 -0.84
C LEU A 25 2.09 -1.03 -2.07
N VAL A 26 2.83 0.06 -1.88
CA VAL A 26 3.45 0.82 -2.98
C VAL A 26 4.97 0.64 -2.94
N CYS A 27 5.54 0.24 -4.07
CA CYS A 27 6.97 0.10 -4.21
C CYS A 27 7.63 1.47 -4.37
N THR A 28 8.43 1.87 -3.38
CA THR A 28 9.18 3.13 -3.37
C THR A 28 10.70 2.90 -3.45
N GLY A 29 11.13 1.72 -3.89
CA GLY A 29 12.55 1.44 -4.10
C GLY A 29 13.11 2.12 -5.35
N PRO A 30 14.42 2.38 -5.38
CA PRO A 30 15.10 3.12 -6.46
C PRO A 30 15.14 2.38 -7.81
N ARG A 31 14.73 1.09 -7.85
CA ARG A 31 14.58 0.33 -9.09
C ARG A 31 13.15 0.34 -9.64
N CYS A 32 12.19 0.90 -8.89
CA CYS A 32 10.80 1.00 -9.32
C CYS A 32 10.60 2.21 -10.22
N THR A 33 11.06 3.38 -9.76
CA THR A 33 11.25 4.59 -10.56
C THR A 33 12.60 5.22 -10.21
N GLN A 34 13.15 6.05 -11.10
CA GLN A 34 14.53 6.53 -11.01
C GLN A 34 14.64 7.90 -10.31
N ASP A 35 13.60 8.74 -10.41
CA ASP A 35 13.65 10.15 -10.00
C ASP A 35 12.69 10.47 -8.84
N GLY A 36 12.32 9.44 -8.04
CA GLY A 36 11.53 9.59 -6.82
C GLY A 36 10.01 9.67 -7.02
N GLU A 37 9.51 9.44 -8.23
CA GLU A 37 8.09 9.48 -8.59
C GLU A 37 7.25 8.51 -7.76
N SER A 38 7.75 7.29 -7.49
CA SER A 38 7.07 6.36 -6.57
C SER A 38 6.90 6.93 -5.16
N GLN A 39 7.91 7.66 -4.66
CA GLN A 39 7.87 8.25 -3.32
C GLN A 39 6.89 9.44 -3.31
N ALA A 40 6.95 10.31 -4.31
CA ALA A 40 6.02 11.42 -4.48
C ALA A 40 4.56 10.93 -4.62
N LEU A 41 4.34 9.88 -5.40
CA LEU A 41 3.04 9.20 -5.50
C LEU A 41 2.57 8.76 -4.11
N PHE A 42 3.40 8.00 -3.38
CA PHE A 42 3.06 7.50 -2.06
C PHE A 42 2.67 8.65 -1.12
N ASP A 43 3.44 9.74 -1.11
CA ASP A 43 3.20 10.88 -0.22
C ASP A 43 1.86 11.58 -0.52
N SER A 44 1.48 11.69 -1.79
CA SER A 44 0.19 12.26 -2.22
C SER A 44 -1.05 11.46 -1.79
N LEU A 45 -0.90 10.15 -1.50
CA LEU A 45 -2.04 9.27 -1.20
C LEU A 45 -2.81 9.66 0.06
N GLY A 46 -2.18 10.33 1.03
CA GLY A 46 -2.88 10.77 2.24
C GLY A 46 -4.05 11.70 1.91
N ASP A 47 -3.78 12.75 1.12
CA ASP A 47 -4.78 13.73 0.73
C ASP A 47 -5.80 13.14 -0.25
N LYS A 48 -5.34 12.33 -1.22
CA LYS A 48 -6.23 11.64 -2.17
C LYS A 48 -7.20 10.69 -1.44
N PHE A 49 -6.73 9.92 -0.47
CA PHE A 49 -7.61 9.02 0.30
C PHE A 49 -8.61 9.79 1.16
N LYS A 50 -8.19 10.88 1.80
CA LYS A 50 -9.11 11.74 2.56
C LYS A 50 -10.18 12.36 1.66
N ALA A 51 -9.80 12.86 0.48
CA ALA A 51 -10.73 13.42 -0.49
C ALA A 51 -11.74 12.39 -1.02
N ALA A 52 -11.34 11.12 -1.13
CA ALA A 52 -12.20 10.02 -1.57
C ALA A 52 -12.98 9.32 -0.42
N GLY A 53 -12.82 9.76 0.84
CA GLY A 53 -13.46 9.11 2.00
C GLY A 53 -12.87 7.73 2.35
N LEU A 54 -11.62 7.47 1.95
CA LEU A 54 -10.90 6.21 2.14
C LEU A 54 -9.92 6.25 3.33
N ASP A 55 -9.84 7.34 4.08
CA ASP A 55 -8.93 7.46 5.24
C ASP A 55 -9.51 6.84 6.53
N GLN A 56 -10.82 6.63 6.57
CA GLN A 56 -11.58 6.13 7.73
C GLN A 56 -12.85 5.36 7.31
N GLY A 57 -13.54 4.78 8.30
CA GLY A 57 -14.80 4.03 8.08
C GLY A 57 -14.62 2.69 7.35
N ASP A 58 -15.72 2.18 6.81
CA ASP A 58 -15.80 0.82 6.23
C ASP A 58 -15.06 0.68 4.90
N LEU A 59 -14.79 1.80 4.21
CA LEU A 59 -13.99 1.82 2.98
C LEU A 59 -12.52 2.16 3.23
N ARG A 60 -12.10 2.27 4.50
CA ARG A 60 -10.74 2.69 4.85
C ARG A 60 -9.68 1.87 4.10
N VAL A 61 -8.76 2.56 3.45
CA VAL A 61 -7.60 2.00 2.78
C VAL A 61 -6.33 2.35 3.56
N LYS A 62 -5.64 1.33 4.06
CA LYS A 62 -4.30 1.49 4.62
C LYS A 62 -3.29 1.61 3.47
N ARG A 63 -2.25 2.42 3.61
CA ARG A 63 -1.09 2.45 2.71
C ARG A 63 0.19 2.09 3.43
N SER A 64 1.11 1.41 2.74
CA SER A 64 2.49 1.22 3.23
C SER A 64 3.49 1.28 2.10
N ARG A 65 4.66 1.82 2.42
CA ARG A 65 5.84 1.77 1.56
C ARG A 65 6.43 0.37 1.65
N VAL A 66 6.84 -0.17 0.51
CA VAL A 66 7.72 -1.33 0.44
C VAL A 66 8.95 -0.97 -0.39
N SER A 67 10.08 -1.59 -0.08
CA SER A 67 11.33 -1.33 -0.80
C SER A 67 11.35 -2.00 -2.19
N CYS A 68 10.90 -3.25 -2.32
CA CYS A 68 10.93 -3.95 -3.60
C CYS A 68 9.97 -5.14 -3.62
N PHE A 69 9.27 -5.33 -4.74
CA PHE A 69 8.50 -6.55 -5.03
C PHE A 69 9.23 -7.55 -5.93
N ALA A 70 10.47 -7.26 -6.32
CA ALA A 70 11.23 -7.97 -7.35
C ALA A 70 10.57 -8.02 -8.76
N ALA A 71 9.46 -7.31 -8.96
CA ALA A 71 8.77 -7.11 -10.24
C ALA A 71 9.10 -5.73 -10.86
N CYS A 72 10.38 -5.37 -10.88
CA CYS A 72 10.82 -4.08 -11.43
C CYS A 72 10.67 -4.04 -12.96
N LYS A 73 10.54 -2.82 -13.52
CA LYS A 73 10.22 -2.42 -14.92
C LYS A 73 8.76 -1.94 -15.06
N GLY A 74 8.56 -0.68 -15.44
CA GLY A 74 7.24 -0.06 -15.60
C GLY A 74 6.62 0.46 -14.30
N GLY A 75 7.43 0.88 -13.32
CA GLY A 75 6.89 1.44 -12.08
C GLY A 75 6.27 2.84 -12.25
N PRO A 76 5.59 3.37 -11.21
CA PRO A 76 5.39 2.76 -9.89
C PRO A 76 4.58 1.47 -9.95
N VAL A 77 4.99 0.48 -9.14
CA VAL A 77 4.30 -0.80 -8.97
C VAL A 77 3.62 -0.81 -7.61
N MET A 78 2.38 -1.29 -7.57
CA MET A 78 1.67 -1.48 -6.32
C MET A 78 0.76 -2.71 -6.35
N CYS A 79 0.37 -3.18 -5.17
CA CYS A 79 -0.67 -4.19 -5.05
C CYS A 79 -1.74 -3.80 -4.04
N VAL A 80 -2.96 -4.23 -4.33
CA VAL A 80 -4.14 -4.05 -3.49
C VAL A 80 -4.45 -5.37 -2.82
N GLN A 81 -4.41 -5.39 -1.49
CA GLN A 81 -4.78 -6.55 -0.68
C GLN A 81 -6.11 -6.27 0.04
N PRO A 82 -7.00 -7.26 0.24
CA PRO A 82 -6.84 -8.68 -0.11
C PRO A 82 -7.19 -9.01 -1.57
N ASP A 83 -7.57 -8.02 -2.37
CA ASP A 83 -8.06 -8.18 -3.75
C ASP A 83 -7.08 -8.92 -4.67
N GLY A 84 -5.79 -8.93 -4.33
CA GLY A 84 -4.77 -9.67 -5.08
C GLY A 84 -4.38 -8.99 -6.39
N THR A 85 -4.80 -7.75 -6.63
CA THR A 85 -4.57 -7.02 -7.88
C THR A 85 -3.26 -6.25 -7.87
N TRP A 86 -2.47 -6.42 -8.92
CA TRP A 86 -1.17 -5.77 -9.09
C TRP A 86 -1.19 -4.82 -10.28
N TYR A 87 -0.87 -3.56 -9.98
CA TYR A 87 -0.85 -2.46 -10.94
C TYR A 87 0.58 -2.02 -11.26
N TYR A 88 0.79 -1.62 -12.52
CA TYR A 88 2.02 -0.99 -13.00
C TYR A 88 1.68 0.38 -13.61
N ASN A 89 2.72 1.15 -13.95
CA ASN A 89 2.61 2.49 -14.53
C ASN A 89 1.63 3.39 -13.74
N VAL A 90 1.69 3.33 -12.41
CA VAL A 90 0.77 4.06 -11.54
C VAL A 90 1.24 5.52 -11.44
N THR A 91 0.98 6.28 -12.50
CA THR A 91 1.11 7.74 -12.50
C THR A 91 0.06 8.37 -11.58
N PRO A 92 0.16 9.67 -11.24
CA PRO A 92 -0.87 10.36 -10.46
C PRO A 92 -2.28 10.21 -11.05
N GLU A 93 -2.42 10.26 -12.38
CA GLU A 93 -3.69 10.15 -13.11
C GLU A 93 -4.22 8.71 -13.07
N ASN A 94 -3.34 7.73 -13.27
CA ASN A 94 -3.69 6.32 -13.17
C ASN A 94 -4.07 5.93 -11.73
N MET A 95 -3.44 6.56 -10.73
CA MET A 95 -3.83 6.40 -9.34
C MET A 95 -5.24 6.95 -9.08
N ASP A 96 -5.62 8.09 -9.68
CA ASP A 96 -6.98 8.63 -9.54
C ASP A 96 -8.02 7.67 -10.13
N ARG A 97 -7.73 7.05 -11.28
CA ARG A 97 -8.57 5.99 -11.86
C ARG A 97 -8.72 4.80 -10.91
N ILE A 98 -7.63 4.35 -10.30
CA ILE A 98 -7.64 3.20 -9.39
C ILE A 98 -8.37 3.54 -8.08
N ILE A 99 -8.25 4.77 -7.57
CA ILE A 99 -9.01 5.21 -6.41
C ILE A 99 -10.51 5.17 -6.71
N ASP A 100 -10.95 5.83 -7.79
CA ASP A 100 -12.37 5.94 -8.12
C ASP A 100 -13.00 4.59 -8.49
N SER A 101 -12.38 3.83 -9.39
CA SER A 101 -12.95 2.58 -9.89
C SER A 101 -12.71 1.45 -8.89
N HIS A 102 -11.47 1.19 -8.50
CA HIS A 102 -11.17 -0.01 -7.71
C HIS A 102 -11.41 0.19 -6.22
N LEU A 103 -10.85 1.24 -5.63
CA LEU A 103 -10.91 1.41 -4.18
C LEU A 103 -12.30 1.84 -3.69
N CYS A 104 -12.98 2.72 -4.42
CA CYS A 104 -14.34 3.17 -4.09
C CYS A 104 -15.42 2.22 -4.60
N LYS A 105 -15.39 1.79 -5.87
CA LYS A 105 -16.48 0.99 -6.49
C LYS A 105 -16.21 -0.51 -6.50
N GLY A 106 -14.98 -0.95 -6.31
CA GLY A 106 -14.60 -2.36 -6.40
C GLY A 106 -14.39 -2.86 -7.82
N GLU A 107 -14.26 -1.96 -8.79
CA GLU A 107 -14.06 -2.27 -10.21
C GLU A 107 -12.57 -2.16 -10.57
N VAL A 108 -11.97 -3.25 -11.03
CA VAL A 108 -10.54 -3.29 -11.37
C VAL A 108 -10.27 -2.49 -12.64
N VAL A 109 -9.16 -1.73 -12.66
CA VAL A 109 -8.72 -0.96 -13.84
C VAL A 109 -7.84 -1.86 -14.71
N GLU A 110 -8.48 -2.74 -15.49
CA GLU A 110 -7.84 -3.87 -16.17
C GLU A 110 -6.64 -3.52 -17.05
N ASP A 111 -6.66 -2.37 -17.74
CA ASP A 111 -5.55 -1.93 -18.61
C ASP A 111 -4.26 -1.63 -17.84
N LEU A 112 -4.34 -1.44 -16.52
CA LEU A 112 -3.19 -1.19 -15.65
C LEU A 112 -2.77 -2.43 -14.86
N VAL A 113 -3.47 -3.57 -15.01
CA VAL A 113 -3.17 -4.80 -14.29
C VAL A 113 -2.11 -5.60 -15.05
N PHE A 114 -1.02 -5.96 -14.37
CA PHE A 114 -0.02 -6.88 -14.94
C PHE A 114 -0.04 -8.26 -14.28
N HIS A 115 -0.69 -8.40 -13.13
CA HIS A 115 -0.81 -9.67 -12.42
C HIS A 115 -2.02 -9.68 -11.49
N GLN A 116 -2.65 -10.85 -11.37
CA GLN A 116 -3.66 -11.15 -10.36
C GLN A 116 -3.17 -12.32 -9.51
N GLY A 117 -3.17 -12.13 -8.19
CA GLY A 117 -2.72 -13.12 -7.23
C GLY A 117 -3.72 -14.28 -7.07
N PRO A 118 -3.29 -15.38 -6.42
CA PRO A 118 -4.19 -16.48 -6.09
C PRO A 118 -5.36 -15.99 -5.21
N GLY A 119 -6.59 -16.34 -5.59
CA GLY A 119 -7.80 -15.91 -4.86
C GLY A 119 -8.39 -14.57 -5.32
N ALA A 120 -7.79 -13.91 -6.31
CA ALA A 120 -8.38 -12.72 -6.95
C ALA A 120 -9.59 -13.04 -7.85
N ALA A 121 -9.98 -14.32 -7.96
CA ALA A 121 -11.17 -14.74 -8.70
C ALA A 121 -12.43 -14.43 -7.89
N GLY A 122 -13.04 -13.28 -8.22
CA GLY A 122 -14.49 -13.08 -8.20
C GLY A 122 -15.05 -13.32 -9.59
#